data_AF-A0A1U7SB63-F1
#
_entry.id   AF-A0A1U7SB63-F1
#
_cell.length_a   1.000
_cell.length_b   1.000
_cell.length_c   1.000
_cell.angle_alpha   90.00
_cell.angle_beta   90.00
_cell.angle_gamma   90.00
#
_symmetry.space_group_name_H-M   'P 1'
#
loop_
_entity.id
_entity.type
_entity.pdbx_description
1 polymer ?
#
loop_
_entity_poly.entity_id
_entity_poly.type
_entity_poly.pdbx_seq_one_letter_code
_entity_poly.pdbx_strand_id
1 'polypeptide(L)'
;MFKKLKGCYETFIKSLFSSEEDEPDDSTDSVFNRQNIIVYGTQLRSTELPMEQRAKAAASIGLLAYTGEPNAGTYASEYIQDLYDILLLPDISAKVKILVLQGLAGICYINYNNQNKAKDLNLTDAVLACLDEDKDSSSDKPEGILVKSWTCYFLTVMCYNNIPYIKILHEKGGEMLENKLELLASLDWSSWPCNYAELLSSLLGFQKSQNTSNT
;
A
#
# COMPACT_ATOMS: atom_id res chain seq x y z
N MET A 1 -24.40 11.88 21.30
CA MET A 1 -22.94 11.67 21.42
C MET A 1 -22.16 12.64 20.54
N PHE A 2 -22.39 12.65 19.22
CA PHE A 2 -21.70 13.55 18.28
C PHE A 2 -21.82 15.07 18.58
N LYS A 3 -22.97 15.57 19.05
CA LYS A 3 -23.14 16.99 19.39
C LYS A 3 -22.25 17.46 20.55
N LYS A 4 -22.02 16.60 21.55
CA LYS A 4 -21.15 16.90 22.70
C LYS A 4 -19.68 16.89 22.28
N LEU A 5 -19.30 15.93 21.44
CA LEU A 5 -17.97 15.87 20.82
C LEU A 5 -17.68 17.08 19.94
N LYS A 6 -18.65 17.51 19.11
CA LYS A 6 -18.54 18.72 18.30
C LYS A 6 -18.36 19.98 19.17
N GLY A 7 -19.15 20.10 20.24
CA GLY A 7 -19.00 21.19 21.21
C GLY A 7 -17.62 21.21 21.87
N CYS A 8 -17.12 20.06 22.34
CA CYS A 8 -15.77 19.98 22.90
C CYS A 8 -14.68 20.35 21.89
N TYR A 9 -14.81 19.89 20.64
CA TYR A 9 -13.87 20.23 19.57
C TYR A 9 -13.86 21.74 19.30
N GLU A 10 -15.02 22.36 19.10
CA GLU A 10 -15.12 23.80 18.82
C GLU A 10 -14.65 24.68 19.97
N THR A 11 -14.90 24.29 21.22
CA THR A 11 -14.57 25.09 22.40
C THR A 11 -13.13 24.95 22.86
N PHE A 12 -12.58 23.73 22.86
CA PHE A 12 -11.30 23.46 23.52
C PHE A 12 -10.18 23.11 22.56
N ILE A 13 -10.50 22.57 21.39
CA ILE A 13 -9.51 22.01 20.47
C ILE A 13 -9.29 22.95 19.29
N LYS A 14 -10.35 23.52 18.71
CA LYS A 14 -10.27 24.34 17.50
C LYS A 14 -9.32 25.52 17.65
N SER A 15 -9.34 26.22 18.79
CA SER A 15 -8.45 27.36 19.05
C SER A 15 -6.98 26.98 19.18
N LEU A 16 -6.66 25.72 19.53
CA LEU A 16 -5.28 25.22 19.56
C LEU A 16 -4.70 25.04 18.15
N PHE A 17 -5.56 25.01 17.12
CA PHE A 17 -5.19 24.86 15.71
C PHE A 17 -5.61 26.06 14.86
N SER A 18 -6.12 27.15 15.47
CA SER A 18 -6.66 28.32 14.73
C SER A 18 -5.68 29.50 14.66
N SER A 19 -4.38 29.25 14.71
CA SER A 19 -3.37 30.26 14.40
C SER A 19 -2.42 29.71 13.35
N GLU A 20 -2.86 29.85 12.10
CA GLU A 20 -2.11 30.21 10.89
C GLU A 20 -3.02 29.79 9.73
N GLU A 21 -3.70 30.79 9.15
CA GLU A 21 -4.14 30.68 7.76
C GLU A 21 -2.92 30.21 6.95
N ASP A 22 -3.12 29.25 6.06
CA ASP A 22 -2.13 28.67 5.16
C ASP A 22 -1.24 29.78 4.53
N GLU A 23 -0.16 30.16 5.20
CA GLU A 23 0.99 30.69 4.49
C GLU A 23 1.48 29.51 3.66
N PRO A 24 1.56 29.64 2.32
CA PRO A 24 2.16 28.59 1.53
C PRO A 24 3.57 28.41 2.07
N ASP A 25 3.83 27.24 2.65
CA ASP A 25 5.16 26.85 3.10
C ASP A 25 6.07 26.88 1.87
N ASP A 26 6.72 28.02 1.65
CA ASP A 26 7.75 28.26 0.64
C ASP A 26 9.06 27.59 1.08
N SER A 27 8.93 26.43 1.72
CA SER A 27 10.06 25.57 2.01
C SER A 27 10.54 25.03 0.67
N THR A 28 11.82 25.29 0.37
CA THR A 28 12.52 24.74 -0.78
C THR A 28 12.40 23.22 -0.89
N ASP A 29 12.13 22.56 0.23
CA ASP A 29 11.93 21.11 0.33
C ASP A 29 10.60 20.65 -0.28
N SER A 30 9.54 21.47 -0.25
CA SER A 30 8.24 21.16 -0.88
C SER A 30 8.33 21.16 -2.40
N VAL A 31 9.03 22.16 -2.93
CA VAL A 31 9.35 22.26 -4.35
C VAL A 31 10.29 21.13 -4.78
N PHE A 32 11.25 20.76 -3.94
CA PHE A 32 12.23 19.71 -4.25
C PHE A 32 11.59 18.33 -4.37
N ASN A 33 10.77 17.91 -3.39
CA ASN A 33 10.09 16.62 -3.44
C ASN A 33 9.13 16.54 -4.62
N ARG A 34 8.36 17.60 -4.86
CA ARG A 34 7.47 17.70 -6.01
C ARG A 34 8.22 17.55 -7.33
N GLN A 35 9.33 18.28 -7.51
CA GLN A 35 10.10 18.23 -8.75
C GLN A 35 10.71 16.83 -8.98
N ASN A 36 11.21 16.18 -7.94
CA ASN A 36 11.74 14.83 -8.03
C ASN A 36 10.65 13.81 -8.39
N ILE A 37 9.47 13.92 -7.78
CA ILE A 37 8.31 13.07 -8.13
C ILE A 37 7.96 13.24 -9.62
N ILE A 38 7.98 14.46 -10.16
CA ILE A 38 7.74 14.72 -11.59
C ILE A 38 8.83 14.10 -12.48
N VAL A 39 10.11 14.21 -12.09
CA VAL A 39 11.22 13.62 -12.83
C VAL A 39 11.08 12.10 -12.89
N TYR A 40 10.83 11.45 -11.75
CA TYR A 40 10.59 10.01 -11.72
C TYR A 40 9.30 9.63 -12.45
N GLY A 41 8.26 10.45 -12.39
CA GLY A 41 7.03 10.26 -13.16
C GLY A 41 7.27 10.25 -14.67
N THR A 42 8.16 11.12 -15.15
CA THR A 42 8.58 11.15 -16.55
C THR A 42 9.33 9.88 -16.94
N GLN A 43 10.21 9.37 -16.06
CA GLN A 43 10.92 8.11 -16.28
C GLN A 43 9.95 6.91 -16.27
N LEU A 44 9.02 6.87 -15.33
CA LEU A 44 7.98 5.84 -15.22
C LEU A 44 7.14 5.72 -16.50
N ARG A 45 6.79 6.86 -17.10
CA ARG A 45 5.99 6.95 -18.32
C ARG A 45 6.79 6.82 -19.62
N SER A 46 8.12 6.80 -19.55
CA SER A 46 8.97 6.72 -20.74
C SER A 46 8.89 5.35 -21.40
N THR A 47 8.54 5.31 -22.69
CA THR A 47 8.56 4.09 -23.51
C THR A 47 9.96 3.67 -23.94
N GLU A 48 10.93 4.58 -23.86
CA GLU A 48 12.33 4.35 -24.23
C GLU A 48 13.11 3.62 -23.13
N LEU A 49 12.62 3.63 -21.89
CA LEU A 49 13.29 3.01 -20.75
C LEU A 49 12.88 1.55 -20.57
N PRO A 50 13.81 0.65 -20.23
CA PRO A 50 13.49 -0.72 -19.84
C PRO A 50 12.51 -0.77 -18.66
N MET A 51 11.65 -1.79 -18.63
CA MET A 51 10.62 -1.95 -17.59
C MET A 51 11.19 -1.89 -16.16
N GLU A 52 12.35 -2.49 -15.91
CA GLU A 52 12.98 -2.42 -14.59
C GLU A 52 13.35 -0.98 -14.18
N GLN A 53 13.80 -0.13 -15.12
CA GLN A 53 14.13 1.26 -14.80
C GLN A 53 12.87 2.07 -14.51
N ARG A 54 11.80 1.83 -15.27
CA ARG A 54 10.47 2.43 -15.01
C ARG A 54 9.94 2.02 -13.63
N ALA A 55 10.07 0.75 -13.27
CA ALA A 55 9.69 0.24 -11.95
C ALA A 55 10.55 0.80 -10.82
N LYS A 56 11.85 1.03 -11.03
CA LYS A 56 12.70 1.75 -10.06
C LYS A 56 12.20 3.17 -9.82
N ALA A 57 11.80 3.88 -10.88
CA ALA A 57 11.19 5.20 -10.74
C ALA A 57 9.88 5.14 -9.94
N ALA A 58 9.03 4.12 -10.16
CA ALA A 58 7.83 3.88 -9.33
C ALA A 58 8.17 3.71 -7.85
N ALA A 59 9.18 2.89 -7.53
CA ALA A 59 9.64 2.71 -6.14
C ALA A 59 10.17 4.02 -5.54
N SER A 60 10.91 4.82 -6.31
CA SER A 60 11.39 6.14 -5.87
C SER A 60 10.26 7.14 -5.61
N ILE A 61 9.21 7.15 -6.43
CA ILE A 61 8.00 7.95 -6.19
C ILE A 61 7.35 7.55 -4.87
N GLY A 62 7.18 6.25 -4.62
CA GLY A 62 6.62 5.76 -3.35
C GLY A 62 7.48 6.09 -2.14
N LEU A 63 8.81 6.01 -2.26
CA LEU A 63 9.72 6.40 -1.19
C LEU A 63 9.59 7.89 -0.87
N LEU A 64 9.56 8.75 -1.88
CA LEU A 64 9.36 10.19 -1.69
C LEU A 64 7.99 10.51 -1.10
N ALA A 65 6.94 9.77 -1.48
CA ALA A 65 5.62 9.92 -0.87
C ALA A 65 5.60 9.49 0.61
N TYR A 66 6.37 8.47 0.97
CA TYR A 66 6.47 7.93 2.33
C TYR A 66 7.32 8.80 3.27
N THR A 67 8.48 9.27 2.80
CA THR A 67 9.43 10.06 3.63
C THR A 67 9.25 11.57 3.48
N GLY A 68 8.57 11.99 2.43
CA GLY A 68 8.37 13.40 2.12
C GLY A 68 7.36 14.06 3.04
N GLU A 69 7.19 15.35 2.80
CA GLU A 69 6.18 16.19 3.46
C GLU A 69 4.73 15.74 3.16
N PRO A 70 3.73 16.27 3.88
CA PRO A 70 2.32 15.87 3.72
C PRO A 70 1.79 15.93 2.27
N ASN A 71 2.29 16.87 1.46
CA ASN A 71 1.86 17.05 0.07
C ASN A 71 2.51 16.06 -0.91
N ALA A 72 3.63 15.42 -0.55
CA ALA A 72 4.32 14.46 -1.42
C ALA A 72 3.40 13.30 -1.83
N GLY A 73 2.59 12.80 -0.90
CA GLY A 73 1.57 11.78 -1.18
C GLY A 73 0.52 12.25 -2.19
N THR A 74 0.13 13.53 -2.14
CA THR A 74 -0.82 14.13 -3.09
C THR A 74 -0.23 14.19 -4.50
N TYR A 75 1.01 14.64 -4.65
CA TYR A 75 1.69 14.67 -5.95
C TYR A 75 1.92 13.26 -6.52
N ALA A 76 2.36 12.34 -5.67
CA ALA A 76 2.61 10.96 -6.08
C ALA A 76 1.32 10.21 -6.46
N SER A 77 0.15 10.64 -5.94
CA SER A 77 -1.14 10.02 -6.24
C SER A 77 -1.47 9.99 -7.74
N GLU A 78 -0.90 10.91 -8.53
CA GLU A 78 -1.08 10.95 -9.99
C GLU A 78 -0.65 9.64 -10.66
N TYR A 79 0.37 8.98 -10.10
CA TYR A 79 1.02 7.83 -10.71
C TYR A 79 0.46 6.47 -10.29
N ILE A 80 -0.56 6.43 -9.42
CA ILE A 80 -1.16 5.16 -8.96
C ILE A 80 -1.69 4.33 -10.15
N GLN A 81 -2.32 4.98 -11.13
CA GLN A 81 -2.78 4.30 -12.35
C GLN A 81 -1.61 3.72 -13.15
N ASP A 82 -0.53 4.49 -13.34
CA ASP A 82 0.65 4.02 -14.07
C ASP A 82 1.27 2.78 -13.40
N LEU A 83 1.34 2.75 -12.06
CA LEU A 83 1.84 1.60 -11.30
C LEU A 83 0.90 0.39 -11.42
N TYR A 84 -0.41 0.63 -11.33
CA TYR A 84 -1.41 -0.42 -11.56
C TYR A 84 -1.30 -1.03 -12.94
N ASP A 85 -1.18 -0.20 -13.98
CA ASP A 85 -1.08 -0.66 -15.36
C ASP A 85 0.16 -1.54 -15.56
N ILE A 86 1.28 -1.24 -14.89
CA ILE A 86 2.46 -2.11 -14.92
C ILE A 86 2.18 -3.46 -14.27
N LEU A 87 1.49 -3.51 -13.11
CA LEU A 87 1.13 -4.78 -12.46
C LEU A 87 0.23 -5.67 -13.33
N LEU A 88 -0.58 -5.08 -14.21
CA LEU A 88 -1.43 -5.81 -15.15
C LEU A 88 -0.68 -6.38 -16.37
N LEU A 89 0.55 -5.93 -16.63
CA LEU A 89 1.30 -6.43 -17.78
C LEU A 89 1.63 -7.92 -17.60
N PRO A 90 1.42 -8.75 -18.64
CA PRO A 90 1.84 -10.14 -18.61
C PRO A 90 3.37 -10.23 -18.54
N ASP A 91 3.86 -11.31 -17.95
CA ASP A 91 5.28 -11.71 -17.97
C ASP A 91 6.28 -10.68 -17.39
N ILE A 92 5.82 -9.75 -16.54
CA ILE A 92 6.76 -8.90 -15.79
C ILE A 92 7.52 -9.71 -14.74
N SER A 93 8.80 -9.40 -14.55
CA SER A 93 9.65 -10.12 -13.60
C SER A 93 9.24 -9.89 -12.15
N ALA A 94 9.56 -10.83 -11.27
CA ALA A 94 9.33 -10.70 -9.81
C ALA A 94 9.94 -9.41 -9.25
N LYS A 95 11.14 -9.03 -9.73
CA LYS A 95 11.80 -7.78 -9.37
C LYS A 95 10.99 -6.54 -9.74
N VAL A 96 10.38 -6.52 -10.93
CA VAL A 96 9.49 -5.42 -11.36
C VAL A 96 8.25 -5.37 -10.45
N LYS A 97 7.61 -6.51 -10.17
CA LYS A 97 6.45 -6.57 -9.26
C LYS A 97 6.79 -6.01 -7.87
N ILE A 98 7.91 -6.42 -7.30
CA ILE A 98 8.38 -5.94 -5.99
C ILE A 98 8.54 -4.41 -5.99
N LEU A 99 9.21 -3.85 -7.00
CA LEU A 99 9.42 -2.40 -7.10
C LEU A 99 8.11 -1.63 -7.23
N VAL A 100 7.15 -2.15 -7.98
CA VAL A 100 5.84 -1.52 -8.13
C VAL A 100 5.01 -1.61 -6.84
N LEU A 101 5.02 -2.77 -6.17
CA LEU A 101 4.38 -2.94 -4.86
C LEU A 101 4.97 -2.02 -3.80
N GLN A 102 6.30 -1.82 -3.80
CA GLN A 102 6.98 -0.83 -2.96
C GLN A 102 6.49 0.59 -3.25
N GLY A 103 6.41 0.95 -4.53
CA GLY A 103 5.88 2.23 -4.97
C GLY A 103 4.46 2.48 -4.46
N LEU A 104 3.55 1.54 -4.72
CA LEU A 104 2.15 1.62 -4.28
C LEU A 104 2.02 1.68 -2.76
N ALA A 105 2.79 0.88 -2.03
CA ALA A 105 2.77 0.90 -0.56
C ALA A 105 3.24 2.25 -0.01
N GLY A 106 4.31 2.83 -0.56
CA GLY A 106 4.79 4.15 -0.15
C GLY A 106 3.77 5.25 -0.44
N ILE A 107 3.12 5.23 -1.61
CA ILE A 107 2.09 6.22 -1.99
C ILE A 107 0.85 6.12 -1.08
N CYS A 108 0.48 4.91 -0.67
CA CYS A 108 -0.75 4.67 0.10
C CYS A 108 -0.54 4.65 1.63
N TYR A 109 0.70 4.71 2.11
CA TYR A 109 1.01 4.61 3.53
C TYR A 109 0.37 5.74 4.34
N ILE A 110 -0.53 5.38 5.27
CA ILE A 110 -1.31 6.30 6.13
C ILE A 110 -2.01 7.41 5.30
N ASN A 111 -2.29 7.16 4.03
CA ASN A 111 -2.92 8.13 3.14
C ASN A 111 -4.28 7.61 2.67
N TYR A 112 -5.32 7.94 3.43
CA TYR A 112 -6.69 7.47 3.19
C TYR A 112 -7.22 7.84 1.80
N ASN A 113 -6.84 9.02 1.27
CA ASN A 113 -7.26 9.46 -0.07
C ASN A 113 -6.62 8.59 -1.15
N ASN A 114 -5.32 8.31 -1.03
CA ASN A 114 -4.59 7.48 -1.99
C ASN A 114 -5.02 6.01 -1.91
N GLN A 115 -5.27 5.48 -0.71
CA GLN A 115 -5.85 4.15 -0.54
C GLN A 115 -7.21 4.04 -1.24
N ASN A 116 -8.09 5.04 -1.11
CA ASN A 116 -9.38 5.02 -1.82
C ASN A 116 -9.24 5.21 -3.33
N LYS A 117 -8.29 6.02 -3.79
CA LYS A 117 -7.99 6.14 -5.21
C LYS A 117 -7.55 4.78 -5.78
N ALA A 118 -6.63 4.08 -5.13
CA ALA A 118 -6.22 2.73 -5.53
C ALA A 118 -7.38 1.71 -5.46
N LYS A 119 -8.24 1.80 -4.43
CA LYS A 119 -9.47 0.99 -4.33
C LYS A 119 -10.39 1.20 -5.53
N ASP A 120 -10.61 2.45 -5.93
CA ASP A 120 -11.53 2.80 -7.02
C ASP A 120 -11.02 2.38 -8.41
N LEU A 121 -9.72 2.10 -8.53
CA LEU A 121 -9.09 1.50 -9.72
C LEU A 121 -9.23 -0.02 -9.80
N ASN A 122 -9.97 -0.66 -8.89
CA ASN A 122 -10.11 -2.12 -8.80
C ASN A 122 -8.76 -2.86 -8.67
N LEU A 123 -7.79 -2.20 -8.03
CA LEU A 123 -6.44 -2.73 -7.82
C LEU A 123 -6.43 -4.05 -7.03
N THR A 124 -7.47 -4.31 -6.24
CA THR A 124 -7.61 -5.50 -5.39
C THR A 124 -7.43 -6.82 -6.15
N ASP A 125 -8.00 -6.95 -7.37
CA ASP A 125 -7.92 -8.22 -8.11
C ASP A 125 -6.51 -8.51 -8.60
N ALA A 126 -5.81 -7.49 -9.12
CA ALA A 126 -4.43 -7.60 -9.57
C ALA A 126 -3.47 -7.95 -8.43
N VAL A 127 -3.72 -7.37 -7.24
CA VAL A 127 -2.89 -7.61 -6.06
C VAL A 127 -3.15 -9.00 -5.48
N LEU A 128 -4.41 -9.46 -5.45
CA LEU A 128 -4.73 -10.83 -5.06
C LEU A 128 -4.09 -11.86 -6.00
N ALA A 129 -4.06 -11.58 -7.30
CA ALA A 129 -3.40 -12.43 -8.29
C ALA A 129 -1.88 -12.59 -8.02
N CYS A 130 -1.23 -11.57 -7.43
CA CYS A 130 0.19 -11.69 -7.02
C CYS A 130 0.41 -12.72 -5.90
N LEU A 131 -0.64 -13.10 -5.15
CA LEU A 131 -0.60 -14.20 -4.18
C LEU A 131 -0.85 -15.57 -4.82
N ASP A 132 -1.34 -15.64 -6.07
CA ASP A 132 -1.81 -16.84 -6.78
C ASP A 132 -0.79 -17.51 -7.70
N GLU A 133 0.37 -16.90 -7.95
CA GLU A 133 1.30 -17.28 -9.03
C GLU A 133 1.99 -18.66 -8.85
N ASP A 134 1.41 -19.53 -8.03
CA ASP A 134 1.86 -20.88 -7.70
C ASP A 134 1.68 -21.92 -8.80
N LYS A 135 1.07 -21.59 -9.95
CA LYS A 135 0.76 -22.61 -10.97
C LYS A 135 1.93 -23.04 -11.85
N ASP A 136 3.05 -22.31 -11.85
CA ASP A 136 4.22 -22.67 -12.67
C ASP A 136 5.49 -22.87 -11.85
N SER A 137 5.52 -23.91 -11.00
CA SER A 137 6.75 -24.58 -10.52
C SER A 137 7.83 -23.75 -9.81
N SER A 138 7.55 -22.50 -9.42
CA SER A 138 8.53 -21.58 -8.80
C SER A 138 8.14 -21.06 -7.43
N SER A 139 7.10 -21.61 -6.79
CA SER A 139 6.59 -21.16 -5.48
C SER A 139 7.64 -21.15 -4.37
N ASP A 140 8.71 -21.95 -4.53
CA ASP A 140 9.81 -22.07 -3.56
C ASP A 140 11.02 -21.18 -3.91
N LYS A 141 10.97 -20.43 -5.02
CA LYS A 141 12.05 -19.49 -5.34
C LYS A 141 11.98 -18.29 -4.37
N PRO A 142 13.10 -17.86 -3.78
CA PRO A 142 13.13 -16.73 -2.85
C PRO A 142 12.44 -15.46 -3.37
N GLU A 143 12.54 -15.20 -4.68
CA GLU A 143 11.91 -14.03 -5.32
C GLU A 143 10.38 -14.09 -5.31
N GLY A 144 9.78 -15.27 -5.51
CA GLY A 144 8.33 -15.45 -5.47
C GLY A 144 7.77 -15.23 -4.06
N ILE A 145 8.48 -15.73 -3.04
CA ILE A 145 8.15 -15.48 -1.64
C ILE A 145 8.21 -13.97 -1.35
N LEU A 146 9.24 -13.27 -1.83
CA LEU A 146 9.36 -11.82 -1.64
C LEU A 146 8.21 -11.04 -2.30
N VAL A 147 7.76 -11.42 -3.51
CA VAL A 147 6.57 -10.82 -4.13
C VAL A 147 5.36 -10.97 -3.23
N LYS A 148 5.12 -12.17 -2.68
CA LYS A 148 3.99 -12.42 -1.77
C LYS A 148 4.13 -11.65 -0.46
N SER A 149 5.32 -11.54 0.11
CA SER A 149 5.57 -10.74 1.32
C SER A 149 5.27 -9.25 1.10
N TRP A 150 5.75 -8.68 -0.01
CA TRP A 150 5.43 -7.29 -0.39
C TRP A 150 3.94 -7.10 -0.68
N THR A 151 3.28 -8.11 -1.23
CA THR A 151 1.84 -8.12 -1.47
C THR A 151 1.07 -8.07 -0.14
N CYS A 152 1.43 -8.92 0.84
CA CYS A 152 0.83 -8.88 2.18
C CYS A 152 1.07 -7.52 2.89
N TYR A 153 2.29 -6.98 2.78
CA TYR A 153 2.60 -5.65 3.31
C TYR A 153 1.70 -4.57 2.67
N PHE A 154 1.61 -4.56 1.35
CA PHE A 154 0.81 -3.57 0.64
C PHE A 154 -0.69 -3.69 0.96
N LEU A 155 -1.24 -4.90 1.01
CA LEU A 155 -2.64 -5.12 1.44
C LEU A 155 -2.87 -4.66 2.88
N THR A 156 -1.89 -4.85 3.77
CA THR A 156 -1.94 -4.32 5.14
C THR A 156 -2.00 -2.80 5.15
N VAL A 157 -1.16 -2.14 4.34
CA VAL A 157 -1.18 -0.67 4.16
C VAL A 157 -2.55 -0.20 3.67
N MET A 158 -3.14 -0.91 2.70
CA MET A 158 -4.45 -0.57 2.15
C MET A 158 -5.59 -0.74 3.17
N CYS A 159 -5.49 -1.75 4.05
CA CYS A 159 -6.46 -1.99 5.12
C CYS A 159 -6.32 -1.03 6.30
N TYR A 160 -5.14 -0.44 6.52
CA TYR A 160 -4.86 0.38 7.69
C TYR A 160 -5.78 1.60 7.77
N ASN A 161 -6.62 1.65 8.81
CA ASN A 161 -7.67 2.65 9.02
C ASN A 161 -8.67 2.79 7.85
N ASN A 162 -8.83 1.75 7.02
CA ASN A 162 -9.71 1.77 5.84
C ASN A 162 -10.71 0.61 5.84
N ILE A 163 -11.75 0.73 6.67
CA ILE A 163 -12.84 -0.26 6.77
C ILE A 163 -13.48 -0.59 5.41
N PRO A 164 -13.74 0.38 4.51
CA PRO A 164 -14.23 0.07 3.17
C PRO A 164 -13.33 -0.90 2.40
N TYR A 165 -12.01 -0.71 2.44
CA TYR A 165 -11.07 -1.62 1.77
C TYR A 165 -11.02 -3.00 2.43
N ILE A 166 -11.04 -3.06 3.78
CA ILE A 166 -11.11 -4.33 4.53
C ILE A 166 -12.30 -5.17 4.06
N LYS A 167 -13.48 -4.56 3.91
CA LYS A 167 -14.69 -5.26 3.44
C LYS A 167 -14.53 -5.82 2.04
N ILE A 168 -14.04 -4.99 1.10
CA ILE A 168 -13.84 -5.41 -0.30
C ILE A 168 -12.81 -6.55 -0.38
N LEU A 169 -11.70 -6.43 0.36
CA LEU A 169 -10.66 -7.46 0.37
C LEU A 169 -11.18 -8.77 0.96
N HIS A 170 -11.94 -8.71 2.05
CA HIS A 170 -12.57 -9.88 2.65
C HIS A 170 -13.58 -10.54 1.69
N GLU A 171 -14.46 -9.75 1.07
CA GLU A 171 -15.49 -10.24 0.13
C GLU A 171 -14.87 -10.87 -1.13
N LYS A 172 -13.81 -10.28 -1.68
CA LYS A 172 -13.14 -10.78 -2.89
C LYS A 172 -12.20 -11.95 -2.61
N GLY A 173 -11.48 -11.91 -1.49
CA GLY A 173 -10.49 -12.93 -1.15
C GLY A 173 -11.11 -14.19 -0.51
N GLY A 174 -12.07 -14.02 0.39
CA GLY A 174 -12.77 -15.10 1.09
C GLY A 174 -11.84 -16.16 1.71
N GLU A 175 -12.32 -17.40 1.72
CA GLU A 175 -11.60 -18.58 2.24
C GLU A 175 -10.26 -18.83 1.52
N MET A 176 -10.18 -18.47 0.24
CA MET A 176 -8.96 -18.65 -0.53
C MET A 176 -7.84 -17.73 -0.04
N LEU A 177 -8.16 -16.47 0.28
CA LEU A 177 -7.20 -15.56 0.90
C LEU A 177 -6.82 -16.03 2.31
N GLU A 178 -7.79 -16.49 3.12
CA GLU A 178 -7.54 -17.03 4.46
C GLU A 178 -6.50 -18.17 4.43
N ASN A 179 -6.73 -19.19 3.60
CA ASN A 179 -5.83 -20.35 3.48
C ASN A 179 -4.42 -19.94 3.03
N LYS A 180 -4.31 -18.99 2.09
CA LYS A 180 -3.00 -18.48 1.65
C LYS A 180 -2.27 -17.71 2.73
N LEU A 181 -2.98 -16.87 3.48
CA LEU A 181 -2.38 -16.12 4.56
C LEU A 181 -1.93 -17.03 5.70
N GLU A 182 -2.65 -18.12 6.00
CA GLU A 182 -2.21 -19.15 6.94
C GLU A 182 -0.89 -19.80 6.48
N LEU A 183 -0.79 -20.17 5.20
CA LEU A 183 0.43 -20.73 4.63
C LEU A 183 1.60 -19.72 4.66
N LEU A 184 1.37 -18.48 4.23
CA LEU A 184 2.40 -17.43 4.21
C LEU A 184 2.84 -17.04 5.61
N ALA A 185 1.93 -17.04 6.60
CA ALA A 185 2.26 -16.75 7.98
C ALA A 185 3.19 -17.80 8.59
N SER A 186 3.19 -19.04 8.08
CA SER A 186 4.09 -20.10 8.54
C SER A 186 5.54 -20.00 8.01
N LEU A 187 5.79 -19.12 7.04
CA LEU A 187 7.13 -18.93 6.44
C LEU A 187 8.05 -18.11 7.34
N ASP A 188 9.34 -18.02 6.98
CA ASP A 188 10.30 -17.16 7.68
C ASP A 188 10.09 -15.68 7.31
N TRP A 189 9.78 -14.87 8.33
CA TRP A 189 9.64 -13.41 8.23
C TRP A 189 10.76 -12.65 8.94
N SER A 190 11.87 -13.31 9.31
CA SER A 190 12.99 -12.70 10.06
C SER A 190 13.59 -11.44 9.41
N SER A 191 13.44 -11.30 8.08
CA SER A 191 13.90 -10.13 7.32
C SER A 191 12.89 -8.96 7.29
N TRP A 192 11.73 -9.11 7.93
CA TRP A 192 10.67 -8.11 8.00
C TRP A 192 10.44 -7.66 9.44
N PRO A 193 9.97 -6.42 9.67
CA PRO A 193 9.66 -5.94 11.02
C PRO A 193 8.62 -6.78 11.76
N CYS A 194 7.70 -7.42 11.02
CA CYS A 194 6.70 -8.34 11.54
C CYS A 194 6.19 -9.27 10.43
N ASN A 195 5.40 -10.26 10.83
CA ASN A 195 4.71 -11.16 9.91
C ASN A 195 3.46 -10.47 9.34
N TYR A 196 3.59 -9.88 8.15
CA TYR A 196 2.48 -9.15 7.53
C TYR A 196 1.33 -10.05 7.05
N ALA A 197 1.58 -11.34 6.83
CA ALA A 197 0.49 -12.28 6.52
C ALA A 197 -0.41 -12.49 7.75
N GLU A 198 0.19 -12.71 8.93
CA GLU A 198 -0.54 -12.83 10.20
C GLU A 198 -1.28 -11.54 10.57
N LEU A 199 -0.63 -10.38 10.40
CA LEU A 199 -1.24 -9.09 10.65
C LEU A 199 -2.45 -8.85 9.72
N LEU A 200 -2.32 -9.17 8.44
CA LEU A 200 -3.42 -9.03 7.49
C LEU A 200 -4.58 -9.99 7.82
N SER A 201 -4.30 -11.25 8.17
CA SER A 201 -5.33 -12.19 8.64
C SER A 201 -6.09 -11.65 9.85
N SER A 202 -5.37 -11.01 10.77
CA SER A 202 -5.96 -10.39 11.96
C SER A 202 -6.86 -9.21 11.61
N LEU A 203 -6.42 -8.34 10.70
CA LEU A 203 -7.20 -7.20 10.22
C LEU A 203 -8.48 -7.61 9.48
N LEU A 204 -8.42 -8.73 8.76
CA LEU A 204 -9.56 -9.29 8.04
C LEU A 204 -10.49 -10.12 8.92
N GLY A 205 -10.09 -10.42 10.17
CA GLY A 205 -10.88 -11.24 11.08
C GLY A 205 -10.87 -12.73 10.76
N PHE A 206 -9.87 -13.22 10.02
CA PHE A 206 -9.68 -14.64 9.71
C PHE A 206 -9.11 -15.46 10.86
N GLN A 207 -8.75 -14.83 11.99
CA GLN A 207 -8.34 -15.58 13.16
C GLN A 207 -9.48 -16.49 13.61
N LYS A 208 -9.26 -17.81 13.54
CA LYS A 208 -10.09 -18.79 14.24
C LYS A 208 -10.15 -18.36 15.70
N SER A 209 -11.35 -18.17 16.24
CA SER A 209 -11.57 -18.12 17.67
C SER A 209 -10.81 -19.29 18.28
N GLN A 210 -9.66 -19.04 18.89
CA GLN A 210 -9.07 -20.03 19.77
C GLN A 210 -10.07 -20.15 20.90
N ASN A 211 -10.92 -21.17 20.80
CA ASN A 211 -11.70 -21.64 21.93
C ASN A 211 -10.69 -21.80 23.06
N THR A 212 -10.77 -20.91 24.04
CA THR A 212 -10.21 -21.11 25.36
C THR A 212 -10.95 -22.30 25.98
N SER A 213 -10.65 -23.49 25.51
CA SER A 213 -10.91 -24.74 26.21
C SER A 213 -9.88 -24.81 27.33
N ASN A 214 -10.09 -24.00 28.36
CA ASN A 214 -9.38 -24.18 29.62
C ASN A 214 -9.92 -25.47 30.26
N THR A 215 -9.08 -26.50 30.22
CA THR A 215 -9.01 -27.60 31.18
C THR A 215 -8.97 -27.11 32.62
#